data_AF-A0AAP2DQH0-F1
#
_entry.id   AF-A0AAP2DQH0-F1
#
_cell.length_a   1.000
_cell.length_b   1.000
_cell.length_c   1.000
_cell.angle_alpha   90.00
_cell.angle_beta   90.00
_cell.angle_gamma   90.00
#
_symmetry.space_group_name_H-M   'P 1'
#
loop_
_entity.id
_entity.type
_entity.pdbx_description
1 polymer ?
#
loop_
_entity_poly.entity_id
_entity_poly.type
_entity_poly.pdbx_seq_one_letter_code
_entity_poly.pdbx_strand_id
1 'polypeptide(L)'
;MKYLFALFTFAVMLSFSSCITEEPEEPTPNNTGTGTGTGTGTGTGSGTGTGTGTGTGSGSTSGSPSQTVTGNYWSRNDGVRTAYLYLSGSTAKACADGKETIGTFKSSYPQSMTFVVSGNSITFPLQFEKDGANLLVGVPQQAINTNTATWYKKGSTYTCNSSTGGGGTTTPAAKGNAVFYTNLKKTGYAINVYVKVGSFEQSAFITQQHASSPGCASSSTGAAQFGGLEPKSYSWRATGYKWHASGTPTPTTWGGTVTITSNGCTAIELK
;
A
#
# COMPACT_ATOMS: atom_id res chain seq x y z
N MET A 1 47.00 1.78 7.41
CA MET A 1 46.25 3.05 7.42
C MET A 1 44.83 2.77 6.98
N LYS A 2 43.84 3.44 7.61
CA LYS A 2 42.37 3.30 7.47
C LYS A 2 41.68 2.43 8.54
N TYR A 3 41.85 2.83 9.80
CA TYR A 3 40.83 2.69 10.85
C TYR A 3 40.36 4.10 11.17
N LEU A 4 39.19 4.53 10.71
CA LEU A 4 38.49 5.70 11.24
C LEU A 4 37.06 5.77 10.68
N PHE A 5 36.11 6.11 11.56
CA PHE A 5 34.68 6.36 11.32
C PHE A 5 33.70 5.19 11.41
N ALA A 6 33.66 4.58 12.60
CA ALA A 6 32.42 4.11 13.22
C ALA A 6 32.31 4.74 14.60
N LEU A 7 31.60 5.86 14.71
CA LEU A 7 31.13 6.47 15.96
C LEU A 7 30.24 7.66 15.61
N PHE A 8 28.92 7.49 15.69
CA PHE A 8 28.04 8.46 16.34
C PHE A 8 26.69 7.79 16.64
N THR A 9 26.71 7.14 17.80
CA THR A 9 25.60 6.65 18.59
C THR A 9 24.80 7.86 19.11
N PHE A 10 23.47 7.79 19.01
CA PHE A 10 22.54 8.09 20.10
C PHE A 10 22.71 9.41 20.88
N ALA A 11 21.78 10.34 20.65
CA ALA A 11 21.12 11.22 21.63
C ALA A 11 20.75 12.53 20.94
N VAL A 12 19.47 12.89 20.96
CA VAL A 12 18.98 14.19 21.47
C VAL A 12 17.45 14.07 21.51
N MET A 13 16.93 13.81 22.72
CA MET A 13 15.63 14.33 23.13
C MET A 13 15.69 15.86 22.98
N LEU A 14 14.78 16.45 22.19
CA LEU A 14 14.41 17.84 22.34
C LEU A 14 12.88 17.95 22.37
N SER A 15 12.44 18.19 23.59
CA SER A 15 11.16 18.74 24.00
C SER A 15 10.76 19.97 23.20
N PHE A 16 9.59 19.94 22.54
CA PHE A 16 8.86 21.15 22.21
C PHE A 16 7.83 21.40 23.31
N SER A 17 8.24 22.28 24.22
CA SER A 17 7.39 22.97 25.17
C SER A 17 6.43 23.90 24.41
N SER A 18 5.20 23.94 24.88
CA SER A 18 4.11 24.82 24.48
C SER A 18 4.54 26.28 24.34
N CYS A 19 4.04 26.94 23.30
CA CYS A 19 3.78 28.38 23.33
C CYS A 19 2.36 28.61 22.80
N ILE A 20 1.45 28.85 23.72
CA ILE A 20 0.09 29.34 23.48
C ILE A 20 0.24 30.85 23.45
N THR A 21 0.01 31.47 22.28
CA THR A 21 -0.20 32.91 22.19
C THR A 21 -1.71 33.11 22.09
N GLU A 22 -2.33 33.50 23.20
CA GLU A 22 -3.65 34.11 23.20
C GLU A 22 -3.54 35.49 22.53
N GLU A 23 -4.35 35.74 21.51
CA GLU A 23 -4.49 37.03 20.85
C GLU A 23 -5.89 37.59 21.16
N PRO A 24 -6.01 38.90 21.52
CA PRO A 24 -7.21 39.48 22.11
C PRO A 24 -8.39 39.65 21.13
N GLU A 25 -9.60 39.51 21.69
CA GLU A 25 -10.85 39.90 21.05
C GLU A 25 -10.92 41.42 20.83
N GLU A 26 -11.23 41.84 19.60
CA GLU A 26 -11.55 43.23 19.23
C GLU A 26 -12.97 43.32 18.62
N PRO A 27 -13.66 44.45 18.79
CA PRO A 27 -15.13 44.56 18.78
C PRO A 27 -15.80 44.59 17.39
N THR A 28 -17.06 44.16 17.37
CA THR A 28 -17.98 44.13 16.23
C THR A 28 -18.31 45.53 15.66
N PRO A 29 -18.15 45.77 14.35
CA PRO A 29 -18.80 46.88 13.66
C PRO A 29 -20.11 46.44 13.01
N ASN A 30 -21.22 47.01 13.49
CA ASN A 30 -22.51 47.01 12.79
C ASN A 30 -22.39 47.84 11.50
N ASN A 31 -22.36 47.20 10.35
CA ASN A 31 -22.48 47.84 9.03
C ASN A 31 -23.64 47.22 8.25
N THR A 32 -24.79 47.90 8.24
CA THR A 32 -25.87 47.66 7.28
C THR A 32 -25.50 48.30 5.94
N GLY A 33 -24.87 47.53 5.06
CA GLY A 33 -24.63 47.92 3.67
C GLY A 33 -25.74 47.40 2.75
N THR A 34 -26.49 48.31 2.11
CA THR A 34 -27.35 47.98 0.97
C THR A 34 -26.50 47.94 -0.30
N GLY A 35 -26.15 46.75 -0.77
CA GLY A 35 -25.40 46.55 -2.02
C GLY A 35 -26.33 46.25 -3.19
N THR A 36 -26.23 47.04 -4.26
CA THR A 36 -26.75 46.67 -5.60
C THR A 36 -25.74 45.74 -6.27
N GLY A 37 -26.04 44.44 -6.30
CA GLY A 37 -25.17 43.43 -6.92
C GLY A 37 -25.53 43.18 -8.38
N THR A 38 -24.57 43.33 -9.29
CA THR A 38 -24.59 42.70 -10.62
C THR A 38 -24.22 41.22 -10.45
N GLY A 39 -25.21 40.33 -10.44
CA GLY A 39 -25.00 38.89 -10.27
C GLY A 39 -24.73 38.17 -11.59
N THR A 40 -23.62 37.45 -11.69
CA THR A 40 -23.44 36.35 -12.66
C THR A 40 -23.94 35.05 -12.02
N GLY A 41 -25.23 34.77 -12.20
CA GLY A 41 -25.85 33.54 -11.68
C GLY A 41 -25.68 32.35 -12.62
N THR A 42 -25.26 31.20 -12.10
CA THR A 42 -25.59 29.89 -12.68
C THR A 42 -26.59 29.22 -11.75
N GLY A 43 -27.87 29.23 -12.13
CA GLY A 43 -28.95 28.70 -11.31
C GLY A 43 -29.89 27.83 -12.13
N THR A 44 -30.25 26.66 -11.61
CA THR A 44 -31.44 25.91 -12.01
C THR A 44 -32.54 26.21 -11.00
N GLY A 45 -33.37 27.22 -11.29
CA GLY A 45 -34.52 27.59 -10.46
C GLY A 45 -35.69 28.05 -11.33
N SER A 46 -36.90 27.59 -11.02
CA SER A 46 -38.15 28.11 -11.58
C SER A 46 -38.60 29.29 -10.72
N GLY A 47 -38.49 30.50 -11.25
CA GLY A 47 -38.95 31.73 -10.61
C GLY A 47 -39.33 32.76 -11.67
N THR A 48 -40.52 33.35 -11.55
CA THR A 48 -40.99 34.42 -12.43
C THR A 48 -40.53 35.77 -11.89
N GLY A 49 -39.45 36.30 -12.47
CA GLY A 49 -38.96 37.65 -12.21
C GLY A 49 -38.67 38.40 -13.51
N THR A 50 -39.19 39.62 -13.64
CA THR A 50 -38.94 40.51 -14.78
C THR A 50 -37.68 41.34 -14.51
N GLY A 51 -36.54 40.90 -15.05
CA GLY A 51 -35.28 41.65 -15.01
C GLY A 51 -34.61 41.66 -16.38
N THR A 52 -34.21 42.83 -16.86
CA THR A 52 -33.47 43.03 -18.11
C THR A 52 -31.97 42.98 -17.82
N GLY A 53 -31.31 41.87 -18.15
CA GLY A 53 -29.86 41.71 -18.05
C GLY A 53 -29.26 41.24 -19.38
N THR A 54 -28.24 41.94 -19.87
CA THR A 54 -27.41 41.54 -21.03
C THR A 54 -26.31 40.60 -20.55
N GLY A 55 -26.45 39.30 -20.80
CA GLY A 55 -25.45 38.28 -20.46
C GLY A 55 -24.54 37.93 -21.63
N THR A 56 -23.22 38.13 -21.48
CA THR A 56 -22.19 37.51 -22.33
C THR A 56 -21.78 36.17 -21.72
N GLY A 57 -22.34 35.08 -22.23
CA GLY A 57 -22.02 33.72 -21.79
C GLY A 57 -20.73 33.20 -22.44
N SER A 58 -19.63 33.17 -21.70
CA SER A 58 -18.50 32.28 -22.01
C SER A 58 -18.78 30.91 -21.38
N GLY A 59 -19.38 30.01 -22.17
CA GLY A 59 -19.62 28.63 -21.76
C GLY A 59 -18.31 27.85 -21.65
N SER A 60 -17.71 27.78 -20.46
CA SER A 60 -16.77 26.72 -20.13
C SER A 60 -17.59 25.46 -19.82
N THR A 61 -17.73 24.58 -20.80
CA THR A 61 -18.33 23.27 -20.65
C THR A 61 -17.41 22.38 -19.80
N SER A 62 -17.36 22.62 -18.49
CA SER A 62 -16.98 21.58 -17.53
C SER A 62 -18.14 20.60 -17.41
N GLY A 63 -18.41 19.88 -18.50
CA GLY A 63 -19.16 18.64 -18.44
C GLY A 63 -18.31 17.65 -17.66
N SER A 64 -18.29 17.77 -16.34
CA SER A 64 -17.76 16.74 -15.45
C SER A 64 -18.67 15.54 -15.68
N PRO A 65 -18.23 14.49 -16.37
CA PRO A 65 -19.09 13.36 -16.63
C PRO A 65 -19.46 12.81 -15.27
N SER A 66 -20.75 12.85 -14.94
CA SER A 66 -21.32 12.08 -13.84
C SER A 66 -21.18 10.62 -14.22
N GLN A 67 -19.96 10.09 -14.10
CA GLN A 67 -19.70 8.68 -14.31
C GLN A 67 -20.32 7.98 -13.12
N THR A 68 -21.37 7.21 -13.38
CA THR A 68 -21.93 6.29 -12.39
C THR A 68 -20.88 5.22 -12.10
N VAL A 69 -20.06 5.46 -11.07
CA VAL A 69 -19.03 4.53 -10.59
C VAL A 69 -19.74 3.43 -9.79
N THR A 70 -20.43 2.51 -10.47
CA THR A 70 -21.05 1.34 -9.82
C THR A 70 -20.29 0.08 -10.21
N GLY A 71 -19.75 -0.62 -9.21
CA GLY A 71 -19.13 -1.94 -9.40
C GLY A 71 -17.68 -1.93 -9.89
N ASN A 72 -16.93 -0.85 -9.68
CA ASN A 72 -15.55 -0.77 -10.18
C ASN A 72 -14.55 -1.32 -9.16
N TYR A 73 -13.77 -2.30 -9.62
CA TYR A 73 -12.65 -2.89 -8.88
C TYR A 73 -11.34 -2.22 -9.30
N TRP A 74 -10.46 -2.01 -8.34
CA TRP A 74 -9.21 -1.29 -8.53
C TRP A 74 -8.09 -2.03 -7.79
N SER A 75 -6.95 -2.21 -8.43
CA SER A 75 -5.74 -2.78 -7.81
C SER A 75 -4.59 -1.80 -7.91
N ARG A 76 -3.76 -1.69 -6.86
CA ARG A 76 -2.55 -0.85 -6.94
C ARG A 76 -1.66 -1.24 -8.11
N ASN A 77 -1.09 -0.24 -8.78
CA ASN A 77 -0.23 -0.40 -9.95
C ASN A 77 1.26 -0.12 -9.65
N ASP A 78 1.66 -0.11 -8.38
CA ASP A 78 3.03 0.18 -7.92
C ASP A 78 3.81 -1.08 -7.51
N GLY A 79 3.30 -2.27 -7.84
CA GLY A 79 3.90 -3.55 -7.49
C GLY A 79 3.44 -4.14 -6.16
N VAL A 80 2.72 -3.38 -5.32
CA VAL A 80 2.13 -3.89 -4.08
C VAL A 80 0.80 -4.59 -4.38
N ARG A 81 0.90 -5.88 -4.77
CA ARG A 81 -0.24 -6.68 -5.28
C ARG A 81 -1.30 -7.08 -4.25
N THR A 82 -1.17 -6.66 -2.99
CA THR A 82 -2.10 -7.06 -1.92
C THR A 82 -3.13 -6.00 -1.57
N ALA A 83 -3.13 -4.86 -2.27
CA ALA A 83 -4.06 -3.77 -2.01
C ALA A 83 -5.08 -3.56 -3.14
N TYR A 84 -6.35 -3.64 -2.74
CA TYR A 84 -7.50 -3.55 -3.63
C TYR A 84 -8.47 -2.49 -3.13
N LEU A 85 -9.19 -1.87 -4.05
CA LEU A 85 -10.24 -0.92 -3.74
C LEU A 85 -11.50 -1.27 -4.54
N TYR A 86 -12.64 -1.25 -3.86
CA TYR A 86 -13.96 -1.40 -4.46
C TYR A 86 -14.82 -0.20 -4.09
N LEU A 87 -15.45 0.40 -5.10
CA LEU A 87 -16.32 1.56 -4.94
C LEU A 87 -17.69 1.23 -5.55
N SER A 88 -18.75 1.37 -4.76
CA SER A 88 -20.11 1.14 -5.22
C SER A 88 -21.12 1.90 -4.38
N GLY A 89 -21.96 2.71 -5.03
CA GLY A 89 -22.94 3.56 -4.35
C GLY A 89 -22.24 4.53 -3.39
N SER A 90 -22.57 4.45 -2.10
CA SER A 90 -21.91 5.21 -1.02
C SER A 90 -20.85 4.41 -0.26
N THR A 91 -20.50 3.20 -0.72
CA THR A 91 -19.58 2.29 -0.02
C THR A 91 -18.20 2.27 -0.68
N ALA A 92 -17.15 2.37 0.14
CA ALA A 92 -15.78 2.07 -0.24
C ALA A 92 -15.30 0.84 0.54
N LYS A 93 -14.62 -0.10 -0.13
CA LYS A 93 -13.94 -1.22 0.53
C LYS A 93 -12.48 -1.23 0.13
N ALA A 94 -11.60 -0.99 1.09
CA ALA A 94 -10.17 -1.16 0.89
C ALA A 94 -9.78 -2.54 1.41
N CYS A 95 -8.95 -3.25 0.67
CA CYS A 95 -8.30 -4.44 1.14
C CYS A 95 -6.81 -4.20 1.21
N ALA A 96 -6.17 -4.60 2.29
CA ALA A 96 -4.73 -4.71 2.36
C ALA A 96 -4.37 -6.00 3.08
N ASP A 97 -3.50 -6.82 2.50
CA ASP A 97 -3.01 -8.06 3.08
C ASP A 97 -4.13 -9.01 3.54
N GLY A 98 -5.23 -9.04 2.76
CA GLY A 98 -6.39 -9.88 3.02
C GLY A 98 -7.31 -9.39 4.13
N LYS A 99 -7.08 -8.19 4.69
CA LYS A 99 -7.99 -7.53 5.63
C LYS A 99 -8.82 -6.47 4.91
N GLU A 100 -10.14 -6.63 4.96
CA GLU A 100 -11.09 -5.65 4.42
C GLU A 100 -11.37 -4.56 5.46
N THR A 101 -11.27 -3.31 5.03
CA THR A 101 -11.74 -2.13 5.76
C THR A 101 -12.88 -1.52 4.94
N ILE A 102 -14.03 -1.35 5.58
CA ILE A 102 -15.21 -0.74 4.98
C ILE A 102 -15.24 0.74 5.36
N GLY A 103 -15.51 1.58 4.38
CA GLY A 103 -15.62 3.02 4.50
C GLY A 103 -16.73 3.59 3.63
N THR A 104 -16.80 4.92 3.58
CA THR A 104 -17.80 5.66 2.81
C THR A 104 -17.18 6.18 1.53
N PHE A 105 -17.87 6.05 0.39
CA PHE A 105 -17.53 6.66 -0.88
C PHE A 105 -18.48 7.83 -1.17
N LYS A 106 -17.92 8.98 -1.56
CA LYS A 106 -18.65 10.17 -2.00
C LYS A 106 -18.35 10.39 -3.48
N SER A 107 -19.33 10.08 -4.32
CA SER A 107 -19.23 10.23 -5.78
C SER A 107 -19.43 11.68 -6.26
N SER A 108 -19.98 12.57 -5.44
CA SER A 108 -20.13 13.99 -5.77
C SER A 108 -18.78 14.71 -5.69
N TYR A 109 -18.48 15.60 -6.63
CA TYR A 109 -17.23 16.35 -6.69
C TYR A 109 -16.99 17.24 -5.44
N PRO A 110 -15.77 17.25 -4.84
CA PRO A 110 -14.63 16.39 -5.16
C PRO A 110 -14.88 14.96 -4.68
N GLN A 111 -14.56 14.00 -5.55
CA GLN A 111 -14.77 12.58 -5.27
C GLN A 111 -13.82 12.15 -4.15
N SER A 112 -14.32 11.41 -3.18
CA SER A 112 -13.52 10.97 -2.03
C SER A 112 -14.02 9.67 -1.44
N MET A 113 -13.16 9.02 -0.68
CA MET A 113 -13.53 7.92 0.21
C MET A 113 -12.99 8.18 1.62
N THR A 114 -13.70 7.73 2.64
CA THR A 114 -13.33 7.93 4.04
C THR A 114 -13.37 6.60 4.78
N PHE A 115 -12.31 6.30 5.54
CA PHE A 115 -12.22 5.12 6.40
C PHE A 115 -12.04 5.56 7.86
N VAL A 116 -12.58 4.80 8.80
CA VAL A 116 -12.33 4.99 10.23
C VAL A 116 -11.35 3.92 10.71
N VAL A 117 -10.15 4.34 11.12
CA VAL A 117 -9.10 3.46 11.63
C VAL A 117 -8.76 3.87 13.05
N SER A 118 -9.01 2.98 14.01
CA SER A 118 -8.76 3.25 15.44
C SER A 118 -9.45 4.53 15.95
N GLY A 119 -10.68 4.78 15.49
CA GLY A 119 -11.46 5.97 15.85
C GLY A 119 -11.14 7.23 15.04
N ASN A 120 -10.07 7.23 14.24
CA ASN A 120 -9.70 8.38 13.41
C ASN A 120 -10.25 8.23 11.99
N SER A 121 -10.90 9.27 11.48
CA SER A 121 -11.37 9.32 10.10
C SER A 121 -10.25 9.77 9.16
N ILE A 122 -9.95 8.97 8.14
CA ILE A 122 -8.96 9.27 7.11
C ILE A 122 -9.70 9.38 5.79
N THR A 123 -9.66 10.56 5.17
CA THR A 123 -10.31 10.83 3.88
C THR A 123 -9.27 10.83 2.76
N PHE A 124 -9.46 9.94 1.79
CA PHE A 124 -8.69 9.87 0.57
C PHE A 124 -9.51 10.44 -0.58
N PRO A 125 -9.09 11.57 -1.11
CA PRO A 125 -9.68 12.10 -2.34
C PRO A 125 -9.22 11.29 -3.56
N LEU A 126 -10.06 11.30 -4.59
CA LEU A 126 -10.03 10.40 -5.73
C LEU A 126 -10.04 11.20 -7.03
N GLN A 127 -9.22 10.77 -7.99
CA GLN A 127 -9.24 11.30 -9.35
C GLN A 127 -9.28 10.14 -10.34
N PHE A 128 -10.38 10.04 -11.07
CA PHE A 128 -10.54 9.06 -12.15
C PHE A 128 -10.00 9.67 -13.45
N GLU A 129 -9.28 8.88 -14.23
CA GLU A 129 -8.90 9.29 -15.59
C GLU A 129 -10.13 9.33 -16.52
N LYS A 130 -10.02 10.07 -17.61
CA LYS A 130 -11.12 10.29 -18.57
C LYS A 130 -11.63 8.97 -19.18
N ASP A 131 -10.75 7.99 -19.35
CA ASP A 131 -11.06 6.66 -19.89
C ASP A 131 -11.64 5.70 -18.83
N GLY A 132 -11.61 6.09 -17.56
CA GLY A 132 -12.00 5.25 -16.43
C GLY A 132 -11.11 4.02 -16.20
N ALA A 133 -9.93 3.94 -16.83
CA ALA A 133 -9.01 2.80 -16.69
C ALA A 133 -8.11 2.93 -15.47
N ASN A 134 -7.79 4.16 -15.06
CA ASN A 134 -6.94 4.44 -13.90
C ASN A 134 -7.64 5.35 -12.88
N LEU A 135 -7.30 5.13 -11.63
CA LEU A 135 -7.76 5.88 -10.47
C LEU A 135 -6.55 6.29 -9.65
N LEU A 136 -6.41 7.59 -9.42
CA LEU A 136 -5.42 8.13 -8.50
C LEU A 136 -6.06 8.35 -7.13
N VAL A 137 -5.47 7.75 -6.09
CA VAL A 137 -5.93 7.86 -4.71
C VAL A 137 -4.95 8.72 -3.91
N GLY A 138 -5.48 9.68 -3.14
CA GLY A 138 -4.69 10.46 -2.18
C GLY A 138 -4.29 11.87 -2.62
N VAL A 139 -5.09 12.57 -3.43
CA VAL A 139 -4.84 13.97 -3.83
C VAL A 139 -5.90 14.97 -3.32
N PRO A 140 -5.51 16.06 -2.64
CA PRO A 140 -5.38 17.25 -3.48
C PRO A 140 -4.15 18.07 -3.07
N GLN A 141 -3.91 19.16 -3.79
CA GLN A 141 -2.94 20.24 -3.55
C GLN A 141 -2.72 20.67 -2.06
N GLN A 142 -3.54 20.20 -1.12
CA GLN A 142 -3.61 20.61 0.29
C GLN A 142 -3.20 19.52 1.30
N ALA A 143 -2.93 18.28 0.89
CA ALA A 143 -2.47 17.21 1.80
C ALA A 143 -0.94 17.03 1.69
N ILE A 144 -0.19 18.09 1.98
CA ILE A 144 1.24 18.24 1.66
C ILE A 144 2.16 17.31 2.49
N ASN A 145 1.66 16.59 3.50
CA ASN A 145 2.56 16.11 4.56
C ASN A 145 2.70 14.58 4.69
N THR A 146 1.82 13.73 4.13
CA THR A 146 1.89 12.28 4.43
C THR A 146 1.40 11.30 3.36
N ASN A 147 0.70 11.72 2.31
CA ASN A 147 0.09 10.76 1.37
C ASN A 147 0.69 10.89 -0.03
N THR A 148 1.61 9.98 -0.37
CA THR A 148 2.05 9.82 -1.76
C THR A 148 0.86 9.31 -2.58
N ALA A 149 0.41 10.13 -3.54
CA ALA A 149 -0.66 9.74 -4.44
C ALA A 149 -0.31 8.42 -5.14
N THR A 150 -1.24 7.48 -5.15
CA THR A 150 -1.01 6.11 -5.64
C THR A 150 -1.97 5.78 -6.76
N TRP A 151 -1.41 5.27 -7.87
CA TRP A 151 -2.19 4.82 -9.01
C TRP A 151 -2.78 3.43 -8.78
N TYR A 152 -4.06 3.31 -9.11
CA TYR A 152 -4.80 2.07 -9.18
C TYR A 152 -5.26 1.85 -10.61
N LYS A 153 -5.20 0.60 -11.05
CA LYS A 153 -5.70 0.17 -12.35
C LYS A 153 -7.03 -0.55 -12.17
N LYS A 154 -7.97 -0.30 -13.06
CA LYS A 154 -9.26 -0.98 -13.07
C LYS A 154 -9.06 -2.47 -13.31
N GLY A 155 -9.71 -3.28 -12.47
CA GLY A 155 -9.74 -4.73 -12.55
C GLY A 155 -11.16 -5.25 -12.78
N SER A 156 -11.27 -6.55 -13.05
CA SER A 156 -12.55 -7.26 -13.21
C SER A 156 -12.99 -8.00 -11.94
N THR A 157 -12.12 -8.10 -10.92
CA THR A 157 -12.39 -8.84 -9.69
C THR A 157 -11.88 -8.10 -8.46
N TYR A 158 -12.65 -8.16 -7.37
CA TYR A 158 -12.18 -7.80 -6.04
C TYR A 158 -11.71 -9.05 -5.33
N THR A 159 -10.42 -9.15 -5.07
CA THR A 159 -9.81 -10.32 -4.41
C THR A 159 -9.33 -9.96 -3.00
N CYS A 160 -10.12 -9.15 -2.28
CA CYS A 160 -10.00 -9.19 -0.83
C CYS A 160 -10.57 -10.51 -0.37
N ASN A 161 -9.73 -11.31 0.28
CA ASN A 161 -10.04 -12.67 0.69
C ASN A 161 -11.44 -12.70 1.31
N SER A 162 -12.43 -13.12 0.51
CA SER A 162 -13.82 -13.15 0.90
C SER A 162 -14.02 -14.37 1.77
N SER A 163 -13.60 -14.26 3.03
CA SER A 163 -14.23 -15.01 4.10
C SER A 163 -15.72 -14.67 4.02
N THR A 164 -16.46 -15.56 3.36
CA THR A 164 -17.78 -15.29 2.82
C THR A 164 -18.76 -15.35 3.98
N GLY A 165 -19.62 -14.33 4.11
CA GLY A 165 -20.88 -14.45 4.83
C GLY A 165 -21.74 -15.48 4.09
N GLY A 166 -21.53 -16.74 4.43
CA GLY A 166 -22.17 -17.91 3.86
C GLY A 166 -21.74 -19.14 4.65
N GLY A 167 -21.88 -19.11 5.98
CA GLY A 167 -22.09 -20.26 6.87
C GLY A 167 -21.21 -21.51 6.72
N GLY A 168 -20.05 -21.42 6.10
CA GLY A 168 -19.10 -22.51 5.91
C GLY A 168 -17.70 -21.96 6.05
N THR A 169 -17.09 -22.19 7.21
CA THR A 169 -15.71 -21.82 7.53
C THR A 169 -14.74 -22.57 6.61
N THR A 170 -14.52 -22.08 5.40
CA THR A 170 -13.29 -22.40 4.67
C THR A 170 -12.18 -21.56 5.28
N THR A 171 -11.66 -22.06 6.41
CA THR A 171 -10.41 -21.59 6.99
C THR A 171 -9.42 -21.40 5.84
N PRO A 172 -8.88 -20.18 5.62
CA PRO A 172 -7.90 -19.95 4.57
C PRO A 172 -6.86 -21.06 4.64
N ALA A 173 -6.63 -21.76 3.52
CA ALA A 173 -5.71 -22.89 3.48
C ALA A 173 -4.41 -22.42 4.16
N ALA A 174 -4.10 -23.05 5.28
CA ALA A 174 -3.16 -22.44 6.20
C ALA A 174 -1.80 -22.38 5.50
N LYS A 175 -1.18 -21.20 5.51
CA LYS A 175 0.06 -20.95 4.77
C LYS A 175 1.23 -21.64 5.47
N GLY A 176 2.26 -21.99 4.70
CA GLY A 176 3.49 -22.55 5.22
C GLY A 176 4.68 -21.62 4.98
N ASN A 177 5.84 -22.05 5.46
CA ASN A 177 7.08 -21.30 5.37
C ASN A 177 8.20 -22.20 4.80
N ALA A 178 9.13 -21.59 4.07
CA ALA A 178 10.40 -22.20 3.68
C ALA A 178 11.56 -21.48 4.36
N VAL A 179 12.55 -22.24 4.81
CA VAL A 179 13.82 -21.69 5.29
C VAL A 179 14.98 -22.36 4.60
N PHE A 180 15.92 -21.55 4.13
CA PHE A 180 17.13 -21.98 3.45
C PHE A 180 18.33 -21.64 4.32
N TYR A 181 19.20 -22.62 4.55
CA TYR A 181 20.35 -22.48 5.43
C TYR A 181 21.56 -23.25 4.88
N THR A 182 22.74 -23.02 5.44
CA THR A 182 23.94 -23.78 5.08
C THR A 182 24.77 -24.10 6.31
N ASN A 183 25.40 -25.28 6.32
CA ASN A 183 26.34 -25.69 7.36
C ASN A 183 27.81 -25.44 6.97
N LEU A 184 28.07 -24.75 5.86
CA LEU A 184 29.42 -24.55 5.34
C LEU A 184 30.22 -23.59 6.26
N LYS A 185 31.31 -24.11 6.86
CA LYS A 185 32.11 -23.44 7.92
C LYS A 185 32.84 -22.14 7.54
N LYS A 186 32.79 -21.72 6.29
CA LYS A 186 33.45 -20.50 5.79
C LYS A 186 32.71 -19.99 4.56
N THR A 187 31.58 -19.32 4.72
CA THR A 187 31.04 -18.51 3.61
C THR A 187 31.37 -17.05 3.91
N GLY A 188 31.99 -16.31 2.99
CA GLY A 188 32.10 -14.84 3.02
C GLY A 188 30.74 -14.19 2.74
N TYR A 189 29.82 -14.51 3.66
CA TYR A 189 28.38 -14.35 3.80
C TYR A 189 27.63 -13.35 2.90
N ALA A 190 27.17 -13.85 1.74
CA ALA A 190 25.84 -13.56 1.21
C ALA A 190 25.48 -14.61 0.14
N ILE A 191 24.71 -15.64 0.51
CA ILE A 191 24.05 -16.49 -0.49
C ILE A 191 22.70 -15.86 -0.80
N ASN A 192 22.47 -15.52 -2.06
CA ASN A 192 21.17 -15.04 -2.53
C ASN A 192 20.31 -16.24 -2.85
N VAL A 193 19.14 -16.34 -2.22
CA VAL A 193 18.15 -17.38 -2.51
C VAL A 193 16.97 -16.75 -3.22
N TYR A 194 16.48 -17.40 -4.27
CA TYR A 194 15.33 -16.98 -5.07
C TYR A 194 14.30 -18.11 -5.10
N VAL A 195 13.05 -17.79 -4.75
CA VAL A 195 11.91 -18.72 -4.83
C VAL A 195 10.90 -18.19 -5.82
N LYS A 196 10.54 -19.00 -6.83
CA LYS A 196 9.61 -18.60 -7.88
C LYS A 196 8.16 -18.77 -7.41
N VAL A 197 7.47 -17.67 -7.16
CA VAL A 197 6.06 -17.63 -6.71
C VAL A 197 5.19 -17.12 -7.86
N GLY A 198 4.59 -18.06 -8.61
CA GLY A 198 3.83 -17.74 -9.82
C GLY A 198 4.74 -17.19 -10.93
N SER A 199 4.49 -15.96 -11.37
CA SER A 199 5.30 -15.26 -12.38
C SER A 199 6.43 -14.40 -11.79
N PHE A 200 6.59 -14.38 -10.47
CA PHE A 200 7.56 -13.54 -9.76
C PHE A 200 8.57 -14.37 -8.98
N GLU A 201 9.66 -13.73 -8.57
CA GLU A 201 10.67 -14.32 -7.70
C GLU A 201 10.79 -13.49 -6.43
N GLN A 202 10.66 -14.15 -5.28
CA GLN A 202 11.02 -13.58 -3.99
C GLN A 202 12.49 -13.87 -3.74
N SER A 203 13.20 -12.94 -3.09
CA SER A 203 14.60 -13.14 -2.70
C SER A 203 14.82 -12.93 -1.20
N ALA A 204 15.78 -13.68 -0.66
CA ALA A 204 16.27 -13.56 0.72
C ALA A 204 17.75 -13.96 0.79
N PHE A 205 18.42 -13.66 1.91
CA PHE A 205 19.86 -13.86 2.06
C PHE A 205 20.18 -14.83 3.20
N ILE A 206 21.19 -15.68 2.97
CA ILE A 206 21.85 -16.43 4.04
C ILE A 206 23.11 -15.68 4.41
N THR A 207 23.17 -15.20 5.65
CA THR A 207 24.27 -14.37 6.18
C THR A 207 25.02 -15.03 7.33
N GLN A 208 24.55 -16.18 7.82
CA GLN A 208 25.21 -16.94 8.87
C GLN A 208 25.15 -18.44 8.58
N GLN A 209 26.15 -19.15 9.08
CA GLN A 209 26.16 -20.61 9.06
C GLN A 209 25.23 -21.14 10.15
N HIS A 210 24.50 -22.21 9.84
CA HIS A 210 23.66 -22.94 10.78
C HIS A 210 24.13 -24.38 10.89
N ALA A 211 24.50 -24.82 12.09
CA ALA A 211 24.97 -26.19 12.34
C ALA A 211 23.83 -27.24 12.29
N SER A 212 22.58 -26.78 12.37
CA SER A 212 21.37 -27.59 12.29
C SER A 212 20.27 -26.78 11.59
N SER A 213 19.18 -27.43 11.21
CA SER A 213 18.05 -26.77 10.58
C SER A 213 17.49 -25.66 11.48
N PRO A 214 17.51 -24.38 11.05
CA PRO A 214 16.81 -23.33 11.77
C PRO A 214 15.30 -23.54 11.65
N GLY A 215 14.56 -23.09 12.67
CA GLY A 215 13.09 -23.03 12.58
C GLY A 215 12.62 -21.88 11.69
N CYS A 216 11.41 -21.96 11.17
CA CYS A 216 10.80 -20.90 10.34
C CYS A 216 10.24 -19.72 11.15
N ALA A 217 10.68 -19.52 12.39
CA ALA A 217 10.31 -18.34 13.15
C ALA A 217 11.01 -17.11 12.55
N SER A 218 10.31 -15.97 12.45
CA SER A 218 10.76 -14.70 11.85
C SER A 218 12.08 -14.12 12.41
N SER A 219 12.68 -14.79 13.39
CA SER A 219 13.88 -14.39 14.12
C SER A 219 15.10 -15.31 13.91
N SER A 220 15.06 -16.30 13.01
CA SER A 220 16.27 -17.12 12.75
C SER A 220 17.30 -16.27 12.00
N THR A 221 18.16 -15.61 12.76
CA THR A 221 19.15 -14.67 12.25
C THR A 221 20.07 -15.35 11.23
N GLY A 222 20.12 -14.78 10.03
CA GLY A 222 21.03 -15.18 8.96
C GLY A 222 20.68 -16.42 8.15
N ALA A 223 19.48 -16.97 8.27
CA ALA A 223 18.91 -17.89 7.27
C ALA A 223 17.98 -17.12 6.30
N ALA A 224 17.84 -17.61 5.07
CA ALA A 224 16.92 -17.03 4.10
C ALA A 224 15.51 -17.59 4.32
N GLN A 225 14.56 -16.72 4.65
CA GLN A 225 13.20 -17.11 5.01
C GLN A 225 12.16 -16.62 4.00
N PHE A 226 11.20 -17.50 3.69
CA PHE A 226 10.06 -17.19 2.83
C PHE A 226 8.79 -17.62 3.54
N GLY A 227 8.00 -16.64 3.99
CA GLY A 227 6.79 -16.87 4.74
C GLY A 227 5.52 -16.70 3.93
N GLY A 228 4.42 -17.25 4.43
CA GLY A 228 3.09 -17.03 3.86
C GLY A 228 2.88 -17.68 2.49
N LEU A 229 3.61 -18.78 2.22
CA LEU A 229 3.52 -19.54 0.98
C LEU A 229 2.30 -20.48 1.01
N GLU A 230 1.66 -20.65 -0.13
CA GLU A 230 0.56 -21.60 -0.29
C GLU A 230 1.09 -23.05 -0.24
N PRO A 231 0.32 -24.02 0.28
CA PRO A 231 0.76 -25.42 0.29
C PRO A 231 0.87 -26.01 -1.13
N LYS A 232 2.07 -25.96 -1.72
CA LYS A 232 2.41 -26.55 -3.03
C LYS A 232 3.93 -26.62 -3.22
N SER A 233 4.35 -27.16 -4.37
CA SER A 233 5.76 -27.17 -4.75
C SER A 233 6.18 -25.89 -5.46
N TYR A 234 7.34 -25.35 -5.08
CA TYR A 234 7.98 -24.18 -5.67
C TYR A 234 9.36 -24.54 -6.21
N SER A 235 9.72 -24.02 -7.38
CA SER A 235 11.11 -24.06 -7.85
C SER A 235 11.92 -22.97 -7.17
N TRP A 236 13.15 -23.27 -6.79
CA TRP A 236 14.08 -22.30 -6.20
C TRP A 236 15.46 -22.41 -6.82
N ARG A 237 16.21 -21.32 -6.75
CA ARG A 237 17.65 -21.30 -7.04
C ARG A 237 18.37 -20.46 -5.99
N ALA A 238 19.65 -20.71 -5.79
CA ALA A 238 20.50 -19.86 -4.98
C ALA A 238 21.85 -19.63 -5.66
N THR A 239 22.47 -18.49 -5.39
CA THR A 239 23.79 -18.12 -5.93
C THR A 239 24.67 -17.57 -4.82
N GLY A 240 25.95 -17.94 -4.84
CA GLY A 240 26.91 -17.54 -3.83
C GLY A 240 28.30 -18.05 -4.14
N TYR A 241 29.14 -18.14 -3.10
CA TYR A 241 30.52 -18.59 -3.23
C TYR A 241 30.82 -19.70 -2.23
N LYS A 242 31.43 -20.79 -2.71
CA LYS A 242 31.97 -21.86 -1.86
C LYS A 242 33.44 -21.60 -1.60
N TRP A 243 33.84 -21.59 -0.32
CA TRP A 243 35.25 -21.41 0.03
C TRP A 243 35.94 -22.75 0.11
N HIS A 244 37.07 -22.83 -0.58
CA HIS A 244 37.95 -23.98 -0.55
C HIS A 244 39.09 -23.77 0.45
N ALA A 245 39.72 -24.86 0.89
CA ALA A 245 40.90 -24.80 1.75
C ALA A 245 42.06 -24.03 1.10
N SER A 246 42.09 -23.95 -0.23
CA SER A 246 43.05 -23.16 -1.02
C SER A 246 42.89 -21.64 -0.88
N GLY A 247 41.83 -21.16 -0.23
CA GLY A 247 41.61 -19.73 0.02
C GLY A 247 40.93 -18.97 -1.13
N THR A 248 40.75 -19.58 -2.30
CA THR A 248 40.03 -18.98 -3.42
C THR A 248 38.54 -19.38 -3.37
N PRO A 249 37.60 -18.43 -3.27
CA PRO A 249 36.19 -18.73 -3.37
C PRO A 249 35.81 -19.07 -4.82
N THR A 250 34.98 -20.09 -5.02
CA THR A 250 34.45 -20.46 -6.33
C THR A 250 32.96 -20.11 -6.40
N PRO A 251 32.50 -19.39 -7.45
CA PRO A 251 31.08 -19.16 -7.67
C PRO A 251 30.33 -20.49 -7.70
N THR A 252 29.21 -20.57 -6.99
CA THR A 252 28.39 -21.78 -6.89
C THR A 252 26.93 -21.41 -7.04
N THR A 253 26.20 -22.27 -7.75
CA THR A 253 24.75 -22.19 -7.88
C THR A 253 24.12 -23.44 -7.27
N TRP A 254 22.98 -23.25 -6.61
CA TRP A 254 22.14 -24.32 -6.10
C TRP A 254 20.75 -24.17 -6.69
N GLY A 255 19.98 -25.25 -6.73
CA GLY A 255 18.59 -25.19 -7.14
C GLY A 255 17.86 -26.49 -6.88
N GLY A 256 16.54 -26.42 -6.97
CA GLY A 256 15.68 -27.56 -6.76
C GLY A 256 14.22 -27.16 -6.63
N THR A 257 13.45 -28.05 -6.00
CA THR A 257 12.06 -27.79 -5.63
C THR A 257 11.91 -27.84 -4.11
N VAL A 258 10.93 -27.10 -3.60
CA VAL A 258 10.51 -27.14 -2.20
C VAL A 258 9.01 -27.35 -2.14
N THR A 259 8.56 -28.34 -1.37
CA THR A 259 7.14 -28.55 -1.10
C THR A 259 6.77 -27.92 0.22
N ILE A 260 5.80 -27.00 0.18
CA ILE A 260 5.26 -26.31 1.34
C ILE A 260 4.03 -27.07 1.82
N THR A 261 3.99 -27.38 3.11
CA THR A 261 2.81 -27.95 3.76
C THR A 261 2.04 -26.87 4.52
N SER A 262 0.76 -27.13 4.75
CA SER A 262 -0.11 -26.20 5.48
C SER A 262 0.35 -26.06 6.94
N ASN A 263 0.52 -24.83 7.43
CA ASN A 263 1.16 -24.52 8.73
C ASN A 263 2.57 -25.12 8.90
N GLY A 264 3.19 -25.56 7.82
CA GLY A 264 4.47 -26.26 7.84
C GLY A 264 5.66 -25.32 7.83
N CYS A 265 6.80 -25.87 8.27
CA CYS A 265 8.12 -25.29 8.07
C CYS A 265 8.96 -26.30 7.28
N THR A 266 9.30 -25.95 6.04
CA THR A 266 10.18 -26.79 5.21
C THR A 266 11.56 -26.16 5.18
N ALA A 267 12.56 -26.88 5.72
CA ALA A 267 13.93 -26.43 5.76
C ALA A 267 14.78 -27.09 4.67
N ILE A 268 15.65 -26.30 4.04
CA ILE A 268 16.51 -26.72 2.93
C ILE A 268 17.94 -26.34 3.24
N GLU A 269 18.79 -27.36 3.32
CA GLU A 269 20.23 -27.20 3.50
C GLU A 269 20.93 -27.08 2.14
N LEU A 270 21.70 -26.00 1.97
CA LEU A 270 22.60 -25.81 0.84
C LEU A 270 23.96 -26.45 1.18
N LYS A 271 24.33 -27.48 0.44
CA LYS A 271 25.57 -28.28 0.60
C LYS A 271 26.64 -27.94 -0.46
#